data_AF-A0A662DUB7-F1
#
_entry.id   AF-A0A662DUB7-F1
#
_cell.length_a   1.000
_cell.length_b   1.000
_cell.length_c   1.000
_cell.angle_alpha   90.00
_cell.angle_beta   90.00
_cell.angle_gamma   90.00
#
_symmetry.space_group_name_H-M   'P 1'
#
loop_
_entity.id
_entity.type
_entity.pdbx_description
1 polymer ?
#
loop_
_entity_poly.entity_id
_entity_poly.type
_entity_poly.pdbx_seq_one_letter_code
_entity_poly.pdbx_strand_id
1 'polypeptide(L)'
;MPRGNPAPKLSITVDAEVHEAVVVAAAADGLSVSAWMTKAARRALIASDGLAGVAEWEREHGSFTTSELAEARDRVLAEVVPERTPR
;
A
#
# COMPACT_ATOMS: atom_id res chain seq x y z
N MET A 1 -16.97 -13.59 -26.60
CA MET A 1 -16.65 -13.01 -25.29
C MET A 1 -16.95 -11.52 -25.33
N PRO A 2 -17.92 -10.99 -24.56
CA PRO A 2 -18.04 -9.54 -24.42
C PRO A 2 -16.77 -9.06 -23.69
N ARG A 3 -16.01 -8.16 -24.31
CA ARG A 3 -14.90 -7.52 -23.62
C ARG A 3 -15.53 -6.67 -22.51
N GLY A 4 -15.21 -6.96 -21.26
CA GLY A 4 -15.63 -6.13 -20.12
C GLY A 4 -15.29 -4.66 -20.38
N ASN A 5 -16.03 -3.75 -19.77
CA ASN A 5 -15.82 -2.31 -19.96
C ASN A 5 -14.34 -1.98 -19.70
N PRO A 6 -13.62 -1.33 -20.63
CA PRO A 6 -12.22 -1.01 -20.42
C PRO A 6 -12.07 -0.13 -19.18
N ALA A 7 -11.01 -0.35 -18.42
CA ALA A 7 -10.69 0.51 -17.28
C ALA A 7 -10.59 1.98 -17.74
N PRO A 8 -11.10 2.94 -16.96
CA PRO A 8 -11.01 4.35 -17.31
C PRO A 8 -9.54 4.77 -17.40
N LYS A 9 -9.19 5.53 -18.45
CA LYS A 9 -7.83 6.04 -18.63
C LYS A 9 -7.66 7.31 -17.79
N LEU A 10 -6.62 7.30 -16.94
CA LEU A 10 -6.19 8.46 -16.17
C LEU A 10 -4.96 9.09 -16.82
N SER A 11 -5.04 10.37 -17.17
CA SER A 11 -3.91 11.18 -17.64
C SER A 11 -3.49 12.12 -16.52
N ILE A 12 -2.26 11.95 -16.02
CA ILE A 12 -1.71 12.75 -14.92
C ILE A 12 -0.29 13.19 -15.26
N THR A 13 0.09 14.36 -14.78
CA THR A 13 1.49 14.78 -14.76
C THR A 13 2.17 14.14 -13.54
N VAL A 14 3.33 13.56 -13.77
CA VAL A 14 4.18 12.97 -12.72
C VAL A 14 5.54 13.63 -12.84
N ASP A 15 6.17 13.88 -11.70
CA ASP A 15 7.55 14.35 -11.65
C ASP A 15 8.49 13.44 -12.46
N ALA A 16 9.50 14.00 -13.13
CA ALA A 16 10.36 13.26 -14.06
C ALA A 16 11.13 12.13 -13.36
N GLU A 17 11.68 12.40 -12.17
CA GLU A 17 12.43 11.39 -11.41
C GLU A 17 11.50 10.28 -10.93
N VAL A 18 10.27 10.64 -10.53
CA VAL A 18 9.25 9.67 -10.12
C VAL A 18 8.80 8.83 -11.32
N HIS A 19 8.63 9.42 -12.50
CA HIS A 19 8.28 8.67 -13.71
C HIS A 19 9.34 7.62 -14.04
N GLU A 20 10.63 7.98 -14.01
CA GLU A 20 11.73 7.04 -14.24
C GLU A 20 11.73 5.91 -13.20
N ALA A 21 11.58 6.25 -11.92
CA ALA A 21 11.52 5.27 -10.84
C ALA A 21 10.35 4.28 -11.01
N VAL A 22 9.18 4.76 -11.45
CA VAL A 22 8.00 3.93 -11.72
C VAL A 22 8.26 2.96 -12.86
N VAL A 23 8.89 3.42 -13.95
CA VAL A 23 9.23 2.55 -15.10
C VAL A 23 10.19 1.44 -14.68
N VAL A 24 11.23 1.78 -13.92
CA VAL A 24 12.21 0.81 -13.39
C VAL A 24 11.54 -0.18 -12.45
N ALA A 25 10.73 0.29 -11.51
CA ALA A 25 10.05 -0.57 -10.54
C ALA A 25 9.02 -1.49 -11.20
N ALA A 26 8.28 -1.00 -12.20
CA ALA A 26 7.34 -1.82 -12.97
C ALA A 26 8.08 -2.93 -13.74
N ALA A 27 9.21 -2.60 -14.38
CA ALA A 27 10.03 -3.57 -15.08
C ALA A 27 10.62 -4.64 -14.13
N ALA A 28 11.13 -4.22 -12.97
CA ALA A 28 11.65 -5.14 -11.94
C ALA A 28 10.58 -6.09 -11.39
N ASP A 29 9.34 -5.60 -11.23
CA ASP A 29 8.18 -6.41 -10.81
C ASP A 29 7.58 -7.25 -11.95
N GLY A 30 8.05 -7.10 -13.20
CA GLY A 30 7.47 -7.77 -14.37
C GLY A 30 6.04 -7.30 -14.72
N LEU A 31 5.70 -6.05 -14.36
CA LEU A 31 4.38 -5.45 -14.54
C LEU A 31 4.42 -4.34 -15.61
N SER A 32 3.26 -4.05 -16.20
CA SER A 32 3.10 -2.79 -16.93
C SER A 32 3.07 -1.61 -15.95
N VAL A 33 3.44 -0.41 -16.42
CA VAL A 33 3.36 0.82 -15.60
C VAL A 33 1.96 1.02 -15.01
N SER A 34 0.90 0.81 -15.79
CA SER A 34 -0.48 0.97 -15.29
C SER A 34 -0.86 -0.07 -14.22
N ALA A 35 -0.39 -1.31 -14.35
CA ALA A 35 -0.61 -2.35 -13.36
C ALA A 35 0.16 -2.06 -12.06
N TRP A 36 1.42 -1.65 -12.19
CA TRP A 36 2.25 -1.24 -11.05
C TRP A 36 1.65 -0.03 -10.32
N MET A 37 1.25 1.01 -11.06
CA MET A 37 0.59 2.19 -10.49
C MET A 37 -0.74 1.85 -9.81
N THR A 38 -1.53 0.94 -10.39
CA THR A 38 -2.78 0.47 -9.77
C THR A 38 -2.50 -0.27 -8.46
N LYS A 39 -1.48 -1.13 -8.42
CA LYS A 39 -1.03 -1.84 -7.21
C LYS A 39 -0.56 -0.85 -6.13
N ALA A 40 0.25 0.13 -6.50
CA ALA A 40 0.73 1.17 -5.61
C ALA A 40 -0.42 2.02 -5.04
N ALA A 41 -1.33 2.48 -5.91
CA ALA A 41 -2.50 3.26 -5.51
C ALA A 41 -3.41 2.48 -4.56
N ARG A 42 -3.70 1.20 -4.84
CA ARG A 42 -4.50 0.35 -3.93
C ARG A 42 -3.86 0.24 -2.55
N ARG A 43 -2.54 0.02 -2.49
CA ARG A 43 -1.82 -0.04 -1.21
C ARG A 43 -1.93 1.27 -0.44
N ALA A 44 -1.75 2.40 -1.11
CA ALA A 44 -1.86 3.73 -0.49
C ALA A 44 -3.27 4.01 0.04
N LEU A 45 -4.31 3.66 -0.74
CA LEU A 45 -5.71 3.83 -0.33
C LEU A 45 -6.04 2.97 0.89
N ILE A 46 -5.67 1.67 0.90
CA ILE A 46 -5.90 0.78 2.05
C ILE A 46 -5.24 1.33 3.31
N ALA A 47 -4.00 1.82 3.20
CA ALA A 47 -3.30 2.41 4.34
C ALA A 47 -4.00 3.69 4.84
N SER A 48 -4.43 4.56 3.92
CA SER A 48 -5.17 5.78 4.25
C SER A 48 -6.49 5.47 4.96
N ASP A 49 -7.27 4.52 4.43
CA ASP A 49 -8.55 4.10 5.00
C ASP A 49 -8.36 3.48 6.39
N GLY A 50 -7.32 2.65 6.56
CA GLY A 50 -6.97 2.06 7.84
C GLY A 50 -6.61 3.12 8.89
N LEU A 51 -5.80 4.12 8.52
CA LEU A 51 -5.44 5.23 9.41
C LEU A 51 -6.66 6.09 9.77
N ALA A 52 -7.59 6.29 8.83
CA ALA A 52 -8.84 7.00 9.11
C ALA A 52 -9.70 6.24 10.13
N GLY A 53 -9.79 4.91 10.01
CA GLY A 53 -10.48 4.05 10.98
C GLY A 53 -9.83 4.07 12.37
N VAL A 54 -8.50 4.07 12.44
CA VAL A 54 -7.77 4.23 13.72
C VAL A 54 -8.10 5.57 14.36
N ALA A 55 -8.04 6.66 13.58
CA ALA A 55 -8.37 7.99 14.08
C ALA A 55 -9.84 8.11 14.52
N GLU A 56 -10.76 7.37 13.91
CA GLU A 56 -12.15 7.26 14.36
C GLU A 56 -12.26 6.56 15.71
N TRP A 57 -11.60 5.41 15.85
CA TRP A 57 -11.58 4.68 17.10
C TRP A 57 -10.99 5.50 18.25
N GLU A 58 -9.89 6.22 18.03
CA GLU A 58 -9.25 7.06 19.05
C GLU A 58 -10.14 8.24 19.50
N ARG A 59 -11.00 8.77 18.61
CA ARG A 59 -11.98 9.80 19.01
C ARG A 59 -13.02 9.25 19.98
N GLU A 60 -13.36 7.98 19.87
CA GLU A 60 -14.37 7.32 20.71
C GLU A 60 -13.78 6.76 22.01
N HIS A 61 -12.53 6.30 21.98
CA HIS A 61 -11.94 5.51 23.07
C HIS A 61 -10.69 6.16 23.71
N GLY A 62 -10.19 7.24 23.12
CA GLY A 62 -8.91 7.87 23.51
C GLY A 62 -7.74 7.37 22.65
N SER A 63 -6.68 8.17 22.59
CA SER A 63 -5.47 7.84 21.82
C SER A 63 -4.71 6.66 22.43
N PHE A 64 -4.07 5.87 21.56
CA PHE A 64 -3.17 4.81 22.03
C PHE A 64 -1.96 5.39 22.77
N THR A 65 -1.57 4.74 23.85
CA THR A 65 -0.34 5.07 24.56
C THR A 65 0.89 4.58 23.81
N THR A 66 2.05 5.17 24.11
CA THR A 66 3.32 4.74 23.50
C THR A 66 3.65 3.27 23.78
N SER A 67 3.26 2.74 24.94
CA SER A 67 3.46 1.32 25.29
C SER A 67 2.61 0.41 24.41
N GLU A 68 1.32 0.73 24.26
CA GLU A 68 0.41 -0.06 23.43
C GLU A 68 0.84 -0.08 21.97
N LEU A 69 1.31 1.06 21.45
CA LEU A 69 1.85 1.13 20.08
C LEU A 69 3.15 0.33 19.93
N ALA A 70 4.01 0.30 20.94
CA ALA A 70 5.22 -0.51 20.93
C ALA A 70 4.88 -2.01 20.91
N GLU A 71 3.96 -2.45 21.78
CA GLU A 71 3.49 -3.84 21.83
C GLU A 71 2.78 -4.25 20.53
N ALA A 72 1.97 -3.36 19.94
CA ALA A 72 1.34 -3.60 18.64
C ALA A 72 2.38 -3.75 17.53
N ARG A 73 3.42 -2.90 17.50
CA ARG A 73 4.51 -3.01 16.52
C ARG A 73 5.26 -4.32 16.66
N ASP A 74 5.56 -4.75 17.88
CA ASP A 74 6.27 -6.01 18.12
C ASP A 74 5.45 -7.23 17.66
N ARG A 75 4.12 -7.22 17.88
CA ARG A 75 3.22 -8.24 17.34
C ARG A 75 3.21 -8.26 15.81
N VAL A 76 3.04 -7.10 15.17
CA VAL A 76 3.05 -7.01 13.70
C VAL A 76 4.39 -7.48 13.13
N LEU A 77 5.51 -7.11 13.74
CA LEU A 77 6.83 -7.58 13.31
C LEU A 77 6.94 -9.09 13.40
N ALA A 78 6.41 -9.71 14.46
CA ALA A 78 6.40 -11.16 14.61
C ALA A 78 5.55 -11.87 13.53
N GLU A 79 4.46 -11.25 13.09
CA GLU A 79 3.57 -11.78 12.05
C GLU A 79 4.08 -11.53 10.62
N VAL A 80 4.78 -10.42 10.38
CA VAL A 80 5.25 -10.00 9.04
C VAL A 80 6.62 -10.58 8.69
N VAL A 81 7.40 -11.06 9.67
CA VAL A 81 8.58 -11.89 9.37
C VAL A 81 8.09 -13.24 8.85
N PRO A 82 8.24 -13.58 7.56
CA PRO A 82 7.89 -14.90 7.10
C PRO A 82 8.79 -15.92 7.80
N GLU A 83 8.24 -17.09 8.14
CA GLU A 83 9.05 -18.27 8.45
C GLU A 83 10.13 -18.38 7.36
N ARG A 84 11.37 -18.06 7.71
CA ARG A 84 12.51 -18.25 6.82
C ARG A 84 12.67 -19.74 6.61
N THR A 85 11.99 -20.30 5.62
CA THR A 85 12.22 -21.66 5.17
C THR A 85 13.60 -21.70 4.51
N PRO A 86 14.59 -22.41 5.07
CA PRO A 86 15.85 -22.59 4.39
C PRO A 86 15.61 -23.52 3.19
N ARG A 87 16.04 -23.12 1.99
CA ARG A 87 16.16 -23.99 0.83
C ARG A 87 17.63 -24.07 0.44
#